data_AF-A0AA42NJL7-F1
#
_entry.id   AF-A0AA42NJL7-F1
#
_cell.length_a   1.000
_cell.length_b   1.000
_cell.length_c   1.000
_cell.angle_alpha   90.00
_cell.angle_beta   90.00
_cell.angle_gamma   90.00
#
_symmetry.space_group_name_H-M   'P 1'
#
loop_
_entity.id
_entity.type
_entity.pdbx_description
1 polymer ?
#
loop_
_entity_poly.entity_id
_entity_poly.type
_entity_poly.pdbx_seq_one_letter_code
_entity_poly.pdbx_strand_id
1 'polypeptide(L)'
;MPLVTERLGSTDQEPLSLEVSSPLCSAAAVLLHLERLPGLRVIAKKSWVLTDDFEAYFLYRNRLFVMYTPLSELWVSLIGQPADEPVFAELEAQLRSYRWYEAFLGPLAVAKYFFLPFNPPRKLIEQHS
;
A
#
# COMPACT_ATOMS: atom_id res chain seq x y z
N MET A 1 -19.66 0.51 1.50
CA MET A 1 -19.08 1.68 0.81
C MET A 1 -17.75 1.26 0.21
N PRO A 2 -17.51 1.50 -1.09
CA PRO A 2 -16.19 1.32 -1.72
C PRO A 2 -15.23 2.40 -1.23
N LEU A 3 -13.92 2.17 -1.38
CA LEU A 3 -12.91 3.20 -1.11
C LEU A 3 -12.99 4.28 -2.18
N VAL A 4 -12.84 5.54 -1.76
CA VAL A 4 -12.63 6.66 -2.68
C VAL A 4 -11.13 6.70 -2.95
N THR A 5 -10.75 6.74 -4.23
CA THR A 5 -9.34 6.85 -4.63
C THR A 5 -9.15 8.12 -5.46
N GLU A 6 -8.20 8.96 -5.06
CA GLU A 6 -7.77 10.15 -5.78
C GLU A 6 -6.33 9.96 -6.24
N ARG A 7 -6.07 10.15 -7.55
CA ARG A 7 -4.74 10.02 -8.11
C ARG A 7 -3.98 11.34 -7.90
N LEU A 8 -2.86 11.27 -7.20
CA LEU A 8 -1.96 12.39 -6.95
C LEU A 8 -0.64 12.16 -7.71
N GLY A 9 -0.17 13.19 -8.40
CA GLY A 9 1.06 13.13 -9.18
C GLY A 9 0.90 12.41 -10.53
N SER A 10 1.23 13.13 -11.61
CA SER A 10 1.36 12.59 -12.97
C SER A 10 2.36 13.46 -13.75
N THR A 11 3.45 13.86 -13.10
CA THR A 11 4.49 14.70 -13.70
C THR A 11 5.82 13.98 -13.56
N ASP A 12 6.72 14.13 -14.54
CA ASP A 12 8.04 13.46 -14.63
C ASP A 12 8.96 13.60 -13.39
N GLN A 13 8.54 14.31 -12.34
CA GLN A 13 9.31 14.56 -11.12
C GLN A 13 8.65 13.99 -9.85
N GLU A 14 7.41 13.49 -9.91
CA GLU A 14 6.68 12.99 -8.74
C GLU A 14 6.25 11.53 -8.94
N PRO A 15 6.39 10.67 -7.92
CA PRO A 15 5.94 9.28 -8.00
C PRO A 15 4.41 9.22 -8.13
N LEU A 16 3.93 8.37 -9.03
CA LEU A 16 2.50 8.10 -9.21
C LEU A 16 1.91 7.60 -7.88
N SER A 17 0.99 8.38 -7.32
CA SER A 17 0.46 8.17 -5.97
C SER A 17 -1.07 8.12 -5.97
N LEU A 18 -1.64 7.35 -5.05
CA LEU A 18 -3.06 7.21 -4.81
C LEU A 18 -3.34 7.60 -3.37
N GLU A 19 -4.14 8.63 -3.18
CA GLU A 19 -4.79 8.87 -1.92
C GLU A 19 -6.05 8.00 -1.85
N VAL A 20 -6.23 7.36 -0.69
CA VAL A 20 -7.32 6.44 -0.40
C VAL A 20 -8.03 6.93 0.85
N SER A 21 -9.16 7.60 0.67
CA SER A 21 -9.93 8.15 1.79
C SER A 21 -11.02 7.16 2.21
N SER A 22 -11.04 6.77 3.49
CA SER A 22 -12.17 6.03 4.06
C SER A 22 -12.26 6.15 5.59
N PRO A 23 -13.44 6.47 6.14
CA PRO A 23 -13.63 6.73 7.57
C PRO A 23 -13.47 5.51 8.49
N LEU A 24 -13.37 4.29 7.93
CA LEU A 24 -13.32 3.04 8.70
C LEU A 24 -12.22 2.07 8.22
N CYS A 25 -11.21 2.55 7.50
CA CYS A 25 -10.19 1.67 6.93
C CYS A 25 -8.95 1.57 7.79
N SER A 26 -8.67 0.34 8.23
CA SER A 26 -7.36 -0.03 8.75
C SER A 26 -6.40 -0.21 7.57
N ALA A 27 -5.26 0.49 7.58
CA ALA A 27 -4.21 0.31 6.58
C ALA A 27 -3.76 -1.17 6.48
N ALA A 28 -3.69 -1.88 7.60
CA ALA A 28 -3.38 -3.31 7.61
C ALA A 28 -4.43 -4.15 6.85
N ALA A 29 -5.72 -3.84 7.02
CA ALA A 29 -6.79 -4.53 6.29
C ALA A 29 -6.74 -4.24 4.78
N VAL A 30 -6.42 -3.01 4.39
CA VAL A 30 -6.21 -2.66 2.98
C VAL A 30 -5.01 -3.41 2.40
N LEU A 31 -3.90 -3.52 3.15
CA LEU A 31 -2.73 -4.30 2.73
C LEU A 31 -3.08 -5.77 2.50
N LEU A 32 -3.87 -6.35 3.42
CA LEU A 32 -4.33 -7.73 3.33
C LEU A 32 -5.23 -7.96 2.11
N HIS A 33 -6.06 -6.98 1.77
CA HIS A 33 -6.89 -7.02 0.56
C HIS A 33 -6.06 -6.88 -0.71
N LEU A 34 -5.06 -6.01 -0.72
CA LEU A 34 -4.12 -5.85 -1.85
C LEU A 34 -3.39 -7.16 -2.15
N GLU A 35 -3.00 -7.94 -1.14
CA GLU A 35 -2.37 -9.25 -1.30
C GLU A 35 -3.21 -10.29 -2.05
N ARG A 36 -4.49 -10.03 -2.32
CA ARG A 36 -5.30 -10.88 -3.21
C ARG A 36 -4.91 -10.72 -4.68
N LEU A 37 -4.15 -9.66 -5.04
CA LEU A 37 -3.53 -9.56 -6.36
C LEU A 37 -2.48 -10.66 -6.53
N PRO A 38 -2.63 -11.57 -7.51
CA PRO A 38 -1.69 -12.65 -7.72
C PRO A 38 -0.28 -12.11 -7.99
N GLY A 39 0.67 -12.45 -7.11
CA GLY A 39 2.06 -12.02 -7.24
C GLY A 39 2.42 -10.76 -6.43
N LEU A 40 1.47 -10.16 -5.71
CA LEU A 40 1.79 -9.12 -4.73
C LEU A 40 2.46 -9.76 -3.50
N ARG A 41 3.54 -9.16 -3.02
CA ARG A 41 4.30 -9.63 -1.85
C ARG A 41 4.64 -8.46 -0.94
N VAL A 42 4.19 -8.52 0.31
CA VAL A 42 4.60 -7.55 1.33
C VAL A 42 6.01 -7.88 1.80
N ILE A 43 6.91 -6.89 1.72
CA ILE A 43 8.34 -7.04 1.98
C ILE A 43 8.70 -6.58 3.38
N ALA A 44 8.17 -5.44 3.80
CA ALA A 44 8.52 -4.82 5.07
C ALA A 44 7.37 -3.98 5.59
N LYS A 45 7.37 -3.73 6.90
CA LYS A 45 6.41 -2.85 7.58
C LYS A 45 7.11 -2.13 8.73
N LYS A 46 7.17 -0.80 8.69
CA LYS A 46 7.84 0.00 9.72
C LYS A 46 7.02 0.23 10.99
N SER A 47 5.69 0.15 10.91
CA SER A 47 4.85 0.77 11.95
C SER A 47 3.88 -0.16 12.66
N TRP A 48 3.56 0.20 13.92
CA TRP A 48 2.71 -0.59 14.83
C TRP A 48 1.54 0.22 15.37
N VAL A 49 0.56 -0.53 15.88
CA VAL A 49 -0.78 -0.22 16.39
C VAL A 49 -0.90 0.99 17.35
N LEU A 50 0.20 1.61 17.78
CA LEU A 50 0.24 2.72 18.74
C LEU A 50 0.69 4.06 18.14
N THR A 51 1.19 4.09 16.91
CA THR A 51 1.62 5.30 16.21
C THR A 51 0.74 5.52 14.98
N ASP A 52 0.23 6.74 14.80
CA ASP A 52 -0.68 7.11 13.70
C ASP A 52 -0.08 6.89 12.30
N ASP A 53 1.23 6.72 12.21
CA ASP A 53 1.95 6.53 10.97
C ASP A 53 2.08 5.04 10.65
N PHE A 54 1.22 4.45 9.80
CA PHE A 54 1.44 3.13 9.20
C PHE A 54 2.38 3.29 7.99
N GLU A 55 3.36 2.41 7.81
CA GLU A 55 4.18 2.37 6.60
C GLU A 55 4.52 0.90 6.25
N ALA A 56 4.26 0.50 5.02
CA ALA A 56 4.56 -0.83 4.50
C ALA A 56 5.06 -0.77 3.05
N TYR A 57 6.01 -1.65 2.74
CA TYR A 57 6.56 -1.82 1.40
C TYR A 57 6.12 -3.15 0.82
N PHE A 58 5.71 -3.15 -0.43
CA PHE A 58 5.31 -4.36 -1.13
C PHE A 58 5.75 -4.35 -2.59
N LEU A 59 6.01 -5.53 -3.13
CA LEU A 59 6.34 -5.75 -4.53
C LEU A 59 5.12 -6.26 -5.27
N TYR A 60 4.85 -5.70 -6.45
CA TYR A 60 3.90 -6.24 -7.40
C TYR A 60 4.46 -6.10 -8.81
N ARG A 61 4.48 -7.18 -9.59
CA ARG A 61 5.06 -7.21 -10.95
C ARG A 61 6.46 -6.56 -11.06
N ASN A 62 7.35 -6.88 -10.12
CA ASN A 62 8.71 -6.33 -10.05
C ASN A 62 8.77 -4.80 -9.94
N ARG A 63 7.73 -4.20 -9.36
CA ARG A 63 7.66 -2.79 -9.00
C ARG A 63 7.47 -2.67 -7.49
N LEU A 64 8.19 -1.73 -6.89
CA LEU A 64 8.13 -1.47 -5.47
C LEU A 64 7.08 -0.41 -5.20
N PHE A 65 6.19 -0.70 -4.27
CA PHE A 65 5.20 0.23 -3.79
C PHE A 65 5.42 0.49 -2.31
N VAL A 66 5.03 1.68 -1.89
CA VAL A 66 4.91 2.05 -0.49
C VAL A 66 3.46 2.40 -0.21
N MET A 67 2.94 1.86 0.89
CA MET A 67 1.68 2.29 1.47
C MET A 67 1.98 2.93 2.81
N TYR A 68 1.53 4.16 2.99
CA TYR A 68 1.75 4.89 4.23
C TYR A 68 0.51 5.69 4.66
N THR A 69 0.35 5.93 5.96
CA THR A 69 -0.74 6.77 6.48
C THR A 69 -0.19 8.01 7.17
N PRO A 70 -0.10 9.16 6.49
CA PRO A 70 0.15 10.41 7.20
C PRO A 70 -1.12 10.77 7.98
N LEU A 71 -1.10 10.62 9.31
CA LEU A 71 -2.25 10.88 10.20
C LEU A 71 -3.44 9.94 9.93
N SER A 72 -4.40 10.38 9.10
CA SER A 72 -5.71 9.71 8.89
C SER A 72 -5.98 9.32 7.44
N GLU A 73 -5.15 9.76 6.50
CA GLU A 73 -5.28 9.43 5.08
C GLU A 73 -4.39 8.23 4.76
N LEU A 74 -4.80 7.40 3.80
CA LEU A 74 -3.99 6.28 3.33
C LEU A 74 -3.44 6.61 1.95
N TRP A 75 -2.14 6.55 1.80
CA TRP A 75 -1.45 6.86 0.56
C TRP A 75 -0.77 5.60 0.03
N VAL A 76 -0.90 5.34 -1.27
CA VAL A 76 -0.21 4.24 -1.97
C VAL A 76 0.56 4.82 -3.13
N SER A 77 1.88 4.74 -3.09
CA SER A 77 2.77 5.32 -4.09
C SER A 77 3.62 4.23 -4.74
N LEU A 78 3.83 4.36 -6.05
CA LEU A 78 4.81 3.58 -6.79
C LEU A 78 6.19 4.21 -6.59
N ILE A 79 7.16 3.42 -6.13
CA ILE A 79 8.56 3.83 -5.98
C ILE A 79 9.28 3.53 -7.30
N GLY A 80 9.95 4.56 -7.82
CA GLY A 80 10.79 4.48 -9.02
C GLY A 80 10.13 4.96 -10.30
N GLN A 81 10.96 5.43 -11.22
CA GLN A 81 10.57 5.82 -12.58
C GLN A 81 11.07 4.80 -13.61
N PRO A 82 10.41 4.67 -14.78
CA PRO A 82 9.14 5.30 -15.15
C PRO A 82 7.95 4.63 -14.46
N ALA A 83 6.88 5.42 -14.26
CA ALA A 83 5.64 4.92 -13.69
C ALA A 83 4.99 3.90 -14.63
N ASP A 84 4.64 2.74 -14.07
CA ASP A 84 4.04 1.64 -14.82
C ASP A 84 2.51 1.73 -14.71
N GLU A 85 1.93 2.60 -15.53
CA GLU A 85 0.50 2.95 -15.51
C GLU A 85 -0.43 1.71 -15.54
N PRO A 86 -0.18 0.66 -16.36
CA PRO A 86 -0.99 -0.56 -16.33
C PRO A 86 -0.95 -1.27 -14.98
N VAL A 87 0.23 -1.41 -14.37
CA VAL A 87 0.39 -2.07 -13.06
C VAL A 87 -0.29 -1.25 -11.97
N PHE A 88 -0.20 0.07 -12.06
CA PHE A 88 -0.84 0.99 -11.13
C PHE A 88 -2.38 0.95 -11.23
N ALA A 89 -2.91 0.92 -12.45
CA ALA A 89 -4.35 0.82 -12.69
C ALA A 89 -4.93 -0.51 -12.17
N GLU A 90 -4.20 -1.62 -12.26
CA GLU A 90 -4.60 -2.89 -11.65
C GLU A 90 -4.67 -2.79 -10.13
N LEU A 91 -3.69 -2.12 -9.51
CA LEU A 91 -3.67 -1.90 -8.07
C LEU A 91 -4.84 -1.00 -7.62
N GLU A 92 -5.12 0.07 -8.36
CA GLU A 92 -6.26 0.94 -8.08
C GLU A 92 -7.59 0.20 -8.23
N ALA A 93 -7.74 -0.62 -9.27
CA ALA A 93 -8.94 -1.44 -9.45
C ALA A 93 -9.14 -2.40 -8.28
N GLN A 94 -8.05 -3.00 -7.78
CA GLN A 94 -8.11 -3.81 -6.58
C GLN A 94 -8.54 -2.99 -5.36
N LEU A 95 -7.96 -1.82 -5.11
CA LEU A 95 -8.34 -0.94 -4.00
C LEU A 95 -9.82 -0.57 -4.05
N ARG A 96 -10.33 -0.20 -5.23
CA ARG A 96 -11.76 0.13 -5.42
C ARG A 96 -12.69 -1.05 -5.15
N SER A 97 -12.21 -2.28 -5.34
CA SER A 97 -12.97 -3.49 -5.01
C SER A 97 -13.02 -3.80 -3.51
N TYR A 98 -12.31 -3.04 -2.67
CA TYR A 98 -12.32 -3.22 -1.22
C TYR A 98 -13.71 -3.04 -0.65
N ARG A 99 -14.09 -3.97 0.23
CA ARG A 99 -15.39 -3.98 0.89
C ARG A 99 -15.20 -3.64 2.36
N TRP A 100 -16.09 -2.79 2.87
CA TRP A 100 -16.04 -2.31 4.26
C TRP A 100 -15.93 -3.42 5.32
N TYR A 101 -16.52 -4.60 5.09
CA TYR A 101 -16.45 -5.72 6.04
C TYR A 101 -15.03 -6.31 6.16
N GLU A 102 -14.15 -6.03 5.20
CA GLU A 102 -12.76 -6.48 5.26
C GLU A 102 -11.97 -5.73 6.32
N ALA A 103 -12.48 -4.58 6.79
CA ALA A 103 -11.92 -3.90 7.95
C ALA A 103 -11.95 -4.78 9.20
N PHE A 104 -12.92 -5.70 9.33
CA PHE A 104 -12.96 -6.66 10.42
C PHE A 104 -11.85 -7.72 10.35
N LEU A 105 -11.17 -7.85 9.20
CA LEU A 105 -9.97 -8.67 9.08
C LEU A 105 -8.71 -7.95 9.60
N GLY A 106 -8.85 -6.71 10.11
CA GLY A 106 -7.76 -5.94 10.71
C GLY A 106 -6.91 -6.72 11.72
N PRO A 107 -7.49 -7.43 12.72
CA PRO A 107 -6.71 -8.23 13.66
C PRO A 107 -5.89 -9.34 12.99
N LEU A 108 -6.46 -9.99 11.96
CA LEU A 108 -5.76 -11.00 11.17
C LEU A 108 -4.60 -10.38 10.38
N ALA A 109 -4.81 -9.22 9.78
CA ALA A 109 -3.78 -8.48 9.09
C ALA A 109 -2.63 -8.07 10.04
N VAL A 110 -2.97 -7.56 11.22
CA VAL A 110 -1.98 -7.20 12.25
C VAL A 110 -1.15 -8.41 12.66
N ALA A 111 -1.78 -9.56 12.91
CA ALA A 111 -1.09 -10.80 13.26
C ALA A 111 -0.17 -11.28 12.12
N LYS A 112 -0.66 -11.25 10.87
CA LYS A 112 0.11 -11.66 9.69
C LYS A 112 1.36 -10.80 9.49
N TYR A 113 1.20 -9.48 9.61
CA TYR A 113 2.30 -8.53 9.44
C TYR A 113 3.11 -8.32 10.71
N PHE A 114 2.83 -9.09 11.77
CA PHE A 114 3.57 -8.98 13.03
C PHE A 114 5.04 -9.42 12.89
N PHE A 115 5.31 -10.33 11.97
CA PHE A 115 6.64 -10.92 11.78
C PHE A 115 7.40 -10.39 10.57
N LEU A 116 6.86 -9.37 9.89
CA LEU A 116 7.55 -8.73 8.78
C LEU A 116 8.76 -7.91 9.27
N PRO A 117 9.84 -7.84 8.48
CA PRO A 117 10.96 -7.01 8.83
C PRO A 117 10.55 -5.53 8.83
N PHE A 118 11.15 -4.77 9.74
CA PHE A 118 10.86 -3.36 9.92
C PHE A 118 11.27 -2.52 8.70
N ASN A 119 12.37 -2.88 8.04
CA ASN A 119 12.90 -2.15 6.90
C ASN A 119 13.02 -3.08 5.69
N PRO A 120 12.71 -2.58 4.48
CA PRO A 120 13.01 -3.32 3.26
C PRO A 120 14.55 -3.44 3.11
N PRO A 121 15.04 -4.49 2.44
CA PRO A 121 16.47 -4.61 2.14
C PRO A 121 16.95 -3.37 1.37
N ARG A 122 18.05 -2.73 1.79
CA ARG A 122 18.58 -1.50 1.14
C ARG A 122 18.75 -1.66 -0.38
N LYS A 123 19.27 -2.81 -0.81
CA LYS A 123 19.44 -3.17 -2.23
C LYS A 123 18.13 -3.11 -3.02
N LEU A 124 17.00 -3.42 -2.39
CA LEU A 124 15.70 -3.45 -3.04
C LEU A 124 15.17 -2.03 -3.26
N ILE A 125 15.42 -1.11 -2.32
CA ILE A 125 15.15 0.32 -2.53
C ILE A 125 16.05 0.85 -3.63
N GLU A 126 17.37 0.62 -3.57
CA GLU A 126 18.32 1.11 -4.57
C GLU A 126 18.02 0.63 -6.00
N GLN A 127 17.49 -0.59 -6.15
CA GLN A 127 17.11 -1.14 -7.46
C GLN A 127 15.83 -0.55 -8.05
N HIS A 128 14.99 0.07 -7.23
CA HIS A 128 13.68 0.59 -7.63
C HIS A 128 13.52 2.08 -7.35
N SER A 129 14.57 2.79 -6.93
CA SER A 129 14.57 4.25 -6.74
C SER A 129 14.89 4.97 -8.05
#